data_AF-A0A353TDB0-F1
#
_entry.id   AF-A0A353TDB0-F1
#
_cell.length_a   1.000
_cell.length_b   1.000
_cell.length_c   1.000
_cell.angle_alpha   90.00
_cell.angle_beta   90.00
_cell.angle_gamma   90.00
#
_symmetry.space_group_name_H-M   'P 1'
#
loop_
_entity.id
_entity.type
_entity.pdbx_description
1 polymer ?
#
loop_
_entity_poly.entity_id
_entity_poly.type
_entity_poly.pdbx_seq_one_letter_code
_entity_poly.pdbx_strand_id
1 'polypeptide(L)'
;HSLCCIERNAQFLSPAEAIHGGMGCMKKGDAVVMVSRGGKTAELLPIIEVCNKKEVILIGVTENLDAPLAKNSQIVVPMKIEKESDGLNVMATASFVATIAIFDAMLASIMETTGYSLEQFALIHPGGAVGSRLNG
;
A
#
# COMPACT_ATOMS: atom_id res chain seq x y z
N HIS A 1 -6.25 -0.93 6.45
CA HIS A 1 -7.03 -0.26 7.51
C HIS A 1 -7.29 1.20 7.16
N SER A 2 -6.27 2.07 7.06
CA SER A 2 -6.48 3.50 6.83
C SER A 2 -7.29 3.86 5.58
N LEU A 3 -7.09 3.14 4.46
CA LEU A 3 -7.94 3.28 3.28
C LEU A 3 -9.43 2.97 3.57
N CYS A 4 -9.70 1.93 4.37
CA CYS A 4 -11.08 1.60 4.78
C CYS A 4 -11.68 2.71 5.63
N CYS A 5 -10.88 3.38 6.46
CA CYS A 5 -11.31 4.54 7.26
C CYS A 5 -11.70 5.76 6.41
N ILE A 6 -11.47 5.73 5.09
CA ILE A 6 -11.87 6.77 4.13
C ILE A 6 -12.74 6.19 3.01
N GLU A 7 -13.52 5.16 3.33
CA GLU A 7 -14.48 4.51 2.42
C GLU A 7 -13.83 3.93 1.15
N ARG A 8 -12.55 3.52 1.24
CA ARG A 8 -11.85 2.77 0.19
C ARG A 8 -11.63 1.33 0.64
N ASN A 9 -12.25 0.37 -0.05
CA ASN A 9 -12.03 -1.05 0.24
C ASN A 9 -10.55 -1.42 0.08
N ALA A 10 -9.96 -1.95 1.15
CA ALA A 10 -8.58 -2.39 1.15
C ALA A 10 -8.39 -3.58 2.10
N GLN A 11 -7.49 -4.47 1.73
CA GLN A 11 -7.07 -5.59 2.57
C GLN A 11 -5.57 -5.79 2.42
N PHE A 12 -4.93 -6.25 3.49
CA PHE A 12 -3.56 -6.71 3.42
C PHE A 12 -3.56 -8.17 2.97
N LEU A 13 -2.79 -8.48 1.93
CA LEU A 13 -2.54 -9.85 1.49
C LEU A 13 -1.10 -10.23 1.88
N SER A 14 -0.96 -11.17 2.81
CA SER A 14 0.34 -11.71 3.19
C SER A 14 0.97 -12.41 1.98
N PRO A 15 2.25 -12.14 1.62
CA PRO A 15 2.93 -12.86 0.55
C PRO A 15 2.99 -14.38 0.77
N ALA A 16 3.07 -14.82 2.03
CA ALA A 16 3.06 -16.23 2.39
C ALA A 16 1.71 -16.90 2.06
N GLU A 17 0.59 -16.20 2.24
CA GLU A 17 -0.75 -16.73 1.95
C GLU A 17 -1.13 -16.56 0.47
N ALA A 18 -0.59 -15.53 -0.19
CA ALA A 18 -0.86 -15.20 -1.58
C ALA A 18 -0.65 -16.41 -2.50
N ILE A 19 0.49 -17.08 -2.36
CA ILE A 19 0.89 -18.24 -3.17
C ILE A 19 0.13 -19.53 -2.83
N HIS A 20 -0.63 -19.54 -1.73
CA HIS A 20 -1.45 -20.67 -1.29
C HIS A 20 -2.95 -20.40 -1.47
N GLY A 21 -3.31 -19.66 -2.53
CA GLY A 21 -4.68 -19.38 -2.92
C GLY A 21 -5.18 -17.99 -2.50
N GLY A 22 -4.44 -17.26 -1.66
CA GLY A 22 -4.80 -15.91 -1.22
C GLY A 22 -4.99 -14.93 -2.38
N MET A 23 -4.25 -15.10 -3.48
CA MET A 23 -4.43 -14.32 -4.72
C MET A 23 -5.81 -14.44 -5.38
N GLY A 24 -6.66 -15.37 -4.92
CA GLY A 24 -8.05 -15.50 -5.37
C GLY A 24 -8.90 -14.25 -5.10
N CYS A 25 -8.53 -13.45 -4.10
CA CYS A 25 -9.21 -12.22 -3.74
C CYS A 25 -9.02 -11.10 -4.78
N MET A 26 -7.92 -11.11 -5.53
CA MET A 26 -7.62 -10.09 -6.56
C MET A 26 -8.48 -10.30 -7.81
N LYS A 27 -9.10 -9.24 -8.30
CA LYS A 27 -9.96 -9.19 -9.49
C LYS A 27 -9.53 -8.08 -10.43
N LYS A 28 -9.84 -8.24 -11.72
CA LYS A 28 -9.66 -7.18 -12.72
C LYS A 28 -10.37 -5.91 -12.25
N GLY A 29 -9.68 -4.77 -12.33
CA GLY A 29 -10.16 -3.49 -11.80
C GLY A 29 -9.67 -3.16 -10.38
N ASP A 30 -9.15 -4.14 -9.64
CA ASP A 30 -8.46 -3.88 -8.37
C ASP A 30 -7.10 -3.23 -8.60
N ALA A 31 -6.63 -2.49 -7.58
CA ALA A 31 -5.26 -2.04 -7.47
C ALA A 31 -4.50 -2.88 -6.43
N VAL A 32 -3.32 -3.37 -6.81
CA VAL A 32 -2.40 -4.07 -5.92
C VAL A 32 -1.21 -3.18 -5.66
N VAL A 33 -0.97 -2.86 -4.40
CA VAL A 33 0.20 -2.08 -3.97
C VAL A 33 1.25 -3.04 -3.42
N MET A 34 2.45 -2.98 -3.96
CA MET A 34 3.60 -3.74 -3.46
C MET A 34 4.72 -2.79 -3.06
N VAL A 35 5.29 -3.01 -1.87
CA VAL A 35 6.43 -2.26 -1.38
C VAL A 35 7.62 -3.21 -1.27
N SER A 36 8.69 -2.90 -1.97
CA SER A 36 9.97 -3.60 -1.83
C SER A 36 11.09 -2.63 -2.17
N ARG A 37 11.92 -2.32 -1.18
CA ARG A 37 13.01 -1.34 -1.35
C ARG A 37 13.87 -1.66 -2.58
N GLY A 38 14.43 -2.87 -2.66
CA GLY A 38 15.21 -3.31 -3.82
C GLY A 38 14.41 -3.84 -5.01
N GLY A 39 13.08 -3.97 -4.90
CA GLY A 39 12.18 -4.38 -5.98
C GLY A 39 12.33 -5.85 -6.44
N LYS A 40 13.02 -6.68 -5.65
CA LYS A 40 13.41 -8.06 -5.99
C LYS A 40 13.13 -9.08 -4.87
N THR A 41 12.28 -8.74 -3.91
CA THR A 41 11.87 -9.65 -2.82
C THR A 41 11.26 -10.91 -3.42
N ALA A 42 11.84 -12.07 -3.10
CA ALA A 42 11.54 -13.34 -3.78
C ALA A 42 10.06 -13.75 -3.63
N GLU A 43 9.49 -13.51 -2.45
CA GLU A 43 8.10 -13.79 -2.11
C GLU A 43 7.09 -12.97 -2.92
N LEU A 44 7.52 -11.82 -3.48
CA LEU A 44 6.65 -10.96 -4.29
C LEU A 44 6.67 -11.31 -5.78
N LEU A 45 7.74 -11.95 -6.27
CA LEU A 45 7.90 -12.22 -7.71
C LEU A 45 6.76 -13.07 -8.30
N PRO A 46 6.29 -14.15 -7.66
CA PRO A 46 5.15 -14.91 -8.17
C PRO A 46 3.86 -14.08 -8.20
N ILE A 47 3.70 -13.15 -7.25
CA ILE A 47 2.50 -12.31 -7.14
C ILE A 47 2.46 -11.31 -8.31
N ILE A 48 3.60 -10.73 -8.69
CA ILE A 48 3.72 -9.82 -9.85
C ILE A 48 3.22 -10.50 -11.13
N GLU A 49 3.61 -11.75 -11.37
CA GLU A 49 3.17 -12.51 -12.55
C GLU A 49 1.65 -12.70 -12.56
N VAL A 50 1.06 -13.02 -11.41
CA VAL A 50 -0.39 -13.21 -11.27
C VAL A 50 -1.14 -11.88 -11.41
N CYS A 51 -0.59 -10.76 -10.91
CA CYS A 51 -1.16 -9.43 -11.13
C CYS A 51 -1.31 -9.14 -12.63
N ASN A 52 -0.26 -9.37 -13.41
CA ASN A 52 -0.28 -9.19 -14.86
C ASN A 52 -1.33 -10.09 -15.54
N LYS A 53 -1.40 -11.38 -15.15
CA LYS A 53 -2.38 -12.34 -15.70
C LYS A 53 -3.82 -12.00 -15.35
N LYS A 54 -4.06 -11.43 -14.17
CA LYS A 54 -5.40 -11.02 -13.70
C LYS A 54 -5.79 -9.62 -14.18
N GLU A 55 -4.91 -8.91 -14.87
CA GLU A 55 -5.13 -7.54 -15.34
C GLU A 55 -5.53 -6.59 -14.20
N VAL A 56 -4.90 -6.75 -13.03
CA VAL A 56 -5.02 -5.78 -11.93
C VAL A 56 -4.00 -4.66 -12.13
N ILE A 57 -4.25 -3.48 -11.56
CA ILE A 57 -3.30 -2.38 -11.60
C ILE A 57 -2.25 -2.59 -10.51
N LEU A 58 -1.04 -2.98 -10.89
CA LEU A 58 0.10 -3.11 -10.01
C LEU A 58 0.78 -1.75 -9.82
N ILE A 59 0.78 -1.28 -8.57
CA ILE A 59 1.49 -0.09 -8.08
C ILE A 59 2.73 -0.56 -7.30
N GLY A 60 3.92 -0.27 -7.82
CA GLY A 60 5.19 -0.67 -7.22
C GLY A 60 5.87 0.49 -6.51
N VAL A 61 6.12 0.35 -5.20
CA VAL A 61 6.93 1.28 -4.41
C VAL A 61 8.32 0.70 -4.20
N THR A 62 9.33 1.31 -4.82
CA THR A 62 10.70 0.78 -4.83
C THR A 62 11.74 1.86 -5.08
N GLU A 63 12.97 1.63 -4.64
CA GLU A 63 14.11 2.51 -4.94
C GLU A 63 14.78 2.13 -6.27
N ASN A 64 14.62 0.89 -6.72
CA ASN A 64 15.29 0.35 -7.89
C ASN A 64 14.34 0.26 -9.10
N LEU A 65 14.42 1.26 -9.98
CA LEU A 65 13.58 1.36 -11.18
C LEU A 65 13.89 0.29 -12.23
N ASP A 66 15.05 -0.39 -12.13
CA ASP A 66 15.42 -1.49 -13.01
C ASP A 66 14.99 -2.87 -12.51
N ALA A 67 14.42 -2.94 -11.30
CA ALA A 67 14.02 -4.19 -10.66
C ALA A 67 12.74 -4.79 -11.27
N PRO A 68 12.50 -6.10 -11.09
CA PRO A 68 11.28 -6.76 -11.56
C PRO A 68 10.00 -6.06 -11.12
N LEU A 69 9.92 -5.58 -9.87
CA LEU A 69 8.74 -4.84 -9.40
C LEU A 69 8.47 -3.61 -10.28
N ALA A 70 9.43 -2.69 -10.41
CA ALA A 70 9.27 -1.47 -11.20
C ALA A 70 8.92 -1.76 -12.66
N LYS A 71 9.61 -2.72 -13.30
CA LYS A 71 9.42 -3.06 -14.72
C LYS A 71 8.06 -3.67 -15.04
N ASN A 72 7.42 -4.31 -14.06
CA ASN A 72 6.13 -4.96 -14.25
C ASN A 72 4.96 -4.15 -13.66
N SER A 73 5.22 -3.09 -12.91
CA SER A 73 4.17 -2.20 -12.40
C SER A 73 3.63 -1.29 -13.49
N GLN A 74 2.31 -1.07 -13.49
CA GLN A 74 1.67 -0.05 -14.33
C GLN A 74 1.93 1.35 -13.79
N ILE A 75 2.10 1.48 -12.45
CA ILE A 75 2.44 2.73 -11.79
C ILE A 75 3.63 2.47 -10.87
N VAL A 76 4.69 3.26 -11.02
CA VAL A 76 5.87 3.19 -10.13
C VAL A 76 5.92 4.42 -9.25
N VAL A 77 6.02 4.20 -7.94
CA VAL A 77 6.26 5.24 -6.94
C VAL A 77 7.72 5.12 -6.51
N PRO A 78 8.62 5.95 -7.06
CA PRO A 78 10.03 5.90 -6.68
C PRO A 78 10.19 6.32 -5.22
N MET A 79 10.87 5.49 -4.42
CA MET A 79 11.24 5.81 -3.05
C MET A 79 12.76 5.68 -2.90
N LYS A 80 13.49 6.77 -3.13
CA LYS A 80 14.94 6.78 -3.00
C LYS A 80 15.35 7.15 -1.58
N ILE A 81 16.08 6.25 -0.91
CA ILE A 81 16.59 6.44 0.44
C ILE A 81 18.12 6.41 0.38
N GLU A 82 18.77 7.53 0.67
CA GLU A 82 20.23 7.63 0.59
C GLU A 82 20.91 6.83 1.70
N LYS A 83 20.34 6.88 2.92
CA LYS A 83 20.89 6.22 4.10
C LYS A 83 19.78 5.88 5.08
N GLU A 84 19.87 4.71 5.68
CA GLU A 84 19.12 4.34 6.88
C GLU A 84 19.67 5.08 8.11
N SER A 85 18.84 5.15 9.14
CA SER A 85 19.19 5.87 10.37
C SER A 85 20.23 5.12 11.22
N ASP A 86 20.43 3.82 10.98
CA ASP A 86 21.43 3.02 11.66
C ASP A 86 22.84 3.20 11.09
N GLY A 87 23.86 2.94 11.90
CA GLY A 87 25.27 3.12 11.50
C GLY A 87 25.76 2.14 10.43
N LEU A 88 25.09 1.00 10.25
CA LEU A 88 25.47 -0.05 9.30
C LEU A 88 24.73 0.08 7.96
N ASN A 89 23.70 0.93 7.89
CA ASN A 89 22.86 1.14 6.72
C ASN A 89 22.09 -0.12 6.27
N VAL A 90 21.65 -0.95 7.22
CA VAL A 90 21.01 -2.25 6.94
C VAL A 90 19.59 -2.36 7.50
N MET A 91 19.27 -1.60 8.53
CA MET A 91 17.96 -1.67 9.16
C MET A 91 16.98 -0.79 8.42
N ALA A 92 15.84 -1.35 8.00
CA ALA A 92 14.76 -0.60 7.36
C ALA A 92 14.15 0.40 8.37
N THR A 93 14.73 1.59 8.45
CA THR A 93 14.41 2.62 9.45
C THR A 93 13.90 3.87 8.74
N ALA A 94 14.80 4.60 8.07
CA ALA A 94 14.43 5.74 7.24
C ALA A 94 13.52 5.29 6.09
N SER A 95 13.80 4.16 5.45
CA SER A 95 12.94 3.64 4.38
C SER A 95 11.53 3.28 4.86
N PHE A 96 11.42 2.78 6.08
CA PHE A 96 10.13 2.43 6.68
C PHE A 96 9.30 3.69 6.97
N VAL A 97 9.91 4.71 7.58
CA VAL A 97 9.23 5.99 7.85
C VAL A 97 8.83 6.68 6.55
N ALA A 98 9.70 6.70 5.54
CA ALA A 98 9.40 7.27 4.23
C ALA A 98 8.23 6.55 3.55
N THR A 99 8.17 5.22 3.64
CA THR A 99 7.04 4.43 3.13
C THR A 99 5.73 4.87 3.78
N ILE A 100 5.71 5.00 5.11
CA ILE A 100 4.51 5.45 5.84
C ILE A 100 4.11 6.86 5.39
N ALA A 101 5.06 7.79 5.32
CA ALA A 101 4.79 9.18 4.93
C ALA A 101 4.21 9.29 3.51
N ILE A 102 4.72 8.50 2.55
CA ILE A 102 4.19 8.44 1.18
C ILE A 102 2.72 8.03 1.20
N PHE A 103 2.38 6.95 1.91
CA PHE A 103 1.00 6.46 1.95
C PHE A 103 0.06 7.35 2.77
N ASP A 104 0.56 8.04 3.79
CA ASP A 104 -0.21 9.03 4.53
C ASP A 104 -0.55 10.25 3.66
N ALA A 105 0.43 10.76 2.89
CA ALA A 105 0.18 11.81 1.92
C ALA A 105 -0.82 11.39 0.82
N MET A 106 -0.73 10.14 0.34
CA MET A 106 -1.71 9.59 -0.58
C MET A 106 -3.11 9.49 0.04
N LEU A 107 -3.21 9.06 1.31
CA LEU A 107 -4.48 8.97 2.03
C LEU A 107 -5.15 10.35 2.10
N ALA A 108 -4.40 11.39 2.53
CA ALA A 108 -4.89 12.76 2.59
C ALA A 108 -5.33 13.27 1.21
N SER A 109 -4.54 13.02 0.17
CA SER A 109 -4.89 13.39 -1.20
C SER A 109 -6.16 12.69 -1.70
N ILE A 110 -6.36 11.41 -1.38
CA ILE A 110 -7.59 10.68 -1.72
C ILE A 110 -8.79 11.30 -0.99
N MET A 111 -8.66 11.65 0.30
CA MET A 111 -9.73 12.31 1.05
C MET A 111 -10.15 13.63 0.39
N GLU A 112 -9.18 14.48 0.03
CA GLU A 112 -9.44 15.76 -0.63
C GLU A 112 -10.10 15.58 -2.00
N THR A 113 -9.56 14.69 -2.82
CA THR A 113 -10.03 14.50 -4.21
C THR A 113 -11.39 13.80 -4.29
N THR A 114 -11.74 13.00 -3.29
CA THR A 114 -13.04 12.31 -3.22
C THR A 114 -14.11 13.12 -2.47
N GLY A 115 -13.75 14.27 -1.89
CA GLY A 115 -14.65 15.06 -1.05
C GLY A 115 -15.06 14.32 0.22
N TYR A 116 -14.16 13.51 0.79
CA TYR A 116 -14.43 12.71 1.97
C TYR A 116 -14.82 13.59 3.16
N SER A 117 -15.95 13.27 3.80
CA SER A 117 -16.55 14.11 4.82
C SER A 117 -16.43 13.56 6.23
N LEU A 118 -16.59 14.43 7.23
CA LEU A 118 -16.57 14.02 8.63
C LEU A 118 -17.76 13.10 8.97
N GLU A 119 -18.91 13.31 8.33
CA GLU A 119 -20.12 12.49 8.50
C GLU A 119 -19.89 11.06 8.00
N GLN A 120 -19.21 10.89 6.86
CA GLN A 120 -18.82 9.57 6.36
C GLN A 120 -17.88 8.88 7.35
N PHE A 121 -16.90 9.61 7.89
CA PHE A 121 -16.01 9.08 8.91
C PHE A 121 -16.75 8.66 10.17
N ALA A 122 -17.66 9.49 10.67
CA ALA A 122 -18.43 9.22 11.88
C ALA A 122 -19.33 7.98 11.74
N LEU A 123 -19.90 7.75 10.54
CA LEU A 123 -20.76 6.61 10.23
C LEU A 123 -20.07 5.26 10.45
N ILE A 124 -18.81 5.13 10.02
CA ILE A 124 -18.03 3.87 10.11
C ILE A 124 -17.14 3.79 11.37
N HIS A 125 -17.17 4.81 12.23
CA HIS A 125 -16.48 4.82 13.52
C HIS A 125 -17.49 5.01 14.67
N PRO A 126 -18.42 4.06 14.90
CA PRO A 126 -19.51 4.25 15.86
C PRO A 126 -19.06 4.19 17.34
N GLY A 127 -17.81 3.80 17.62
CA GLY A 127 -17.34 3.52 18.98
C GLY A 127 -16.05 4.22 19.37
N GLY A 128 -15.70 4.09 20.66
CA GLY A 128 -14.49 4.67 21.25
C GLY A 128 -14.55 6.20 21.41
N ALA A 129 -13.44 6.78 21.87
CA ALA A 129 -13.35 8.22 22.13
C ALA A 129 -13.66 9.07 20.88
N VAL A 130 -13.30 8.57 19.70
CA VAL A 130 -13.56 9.25 18.44
C VAL A 130 -15.06 9.19 18.08
N GLY A 131 -15.68 8.01 18.13
CA GLY A 131 -17.11 7.87 17.87
C GLY A 131 -17.98 8.68 18.84
N SER A 132 -17.65 8.68 20.14
CA SER A 132 -18.38 9.48 21.14
C SER A 132 -18.27 10.99 20.89
N ARG A 133 -17.12 11.47 20.37
CA ARG A 133 -16.93 12.89 20.04
C ARG A 133 -17.68 13.31 18.78
N LEU A 134 -17.85 12.39 17.83
CA LEU A 134 -18.42 12.71 16.51
C LEU A 134 -19.93 12.44 16.42
N ASN A 135 -20.46 11.51 17.22
CA ASN A 135 -21.85 11.06 17.18
C ASN A 135 -22.69 11.43 18.43
N GLY A 136 -22.06 12.00 19.47
CA GLY A 136 -22.72 12.47 20.69
C GLY A 136 -22.93 13.97 20.67
#